data_AF-A0A839LAR5-F1
#
_entry.id   AF-A0A839LAR5-F1
#
_cell.length_a   1.000
_cell.length_b   1.000
_cell.length_c   1.000
_cell.angle_alpha   90.00
_cell.angle_beta   90.00
_cell.angle_gamma   90.00
#
_symmetry.space_group_name_H-M   'P 1'
#
loop_
_entity.id
_entity.type
_entity.pdbx_description
1 polymer ?
#
loop_
_entity_poly.entity_id
_entity_poly.type
_entity_poly.pdbx_seq_one_letter_code
_entity_poly.pdbx_strand_id
1 'polypeptide(L)'
;MLLGYRLDALRARARARWLSLLGLAVGAGAQVHPGVRLRHGEGCAIGERSILYRDVQVLATAGGRFSIGRDSHLAPGAYVLVGAQRLLIGDDVAIGPGLMLFCESNAVQGEGLFRQQYRAADVHIGSNVFIGARVTVLPGAVIEDRVAVAAHAVVSGRLASGWLYGGAPARALRRLDGAEGLPA
;
A
#
# COMPACT_ATOMS: atom_id res chain seq x y z
N MET A 1 18.28 16.27 -14.75
CA MET A 1 17.01 16.21 -13.96
C MET A 1 16.31 17.56 -14.06
N LEU A 2 15.10 17.59 -14.63
CA LEU A 2 14.35 18.81 -14.92
C LEU A 2 14.02 19.59 -13.64
N LEU A 3 14.21 20.92 -13.67
CA LEU A 3 13.98 21.87 -12.56
C LEU A 3 12.63 21.68 -11.86
N GLY A 4 11.57 21.36 -12.61
CA GLY A 4 10.22 21.09 -12.07
C GLY A 4 10.17 19.95 -11.06
N TYR A 5 10.89 18.85 -11.30
CA TYR A 5 10.90 17.69 -10.39
C TYR A 5 11.50 18.05 -9.01
N ARG A 6 12.52 18.92 -8.99
CA ARG A 6 13.12 19.40 -7.73
C ARG A 6 12.16 20.31 -6.96
N LEU A 7 11.42 21.16 -7.67
CA LEU A 7 10.41 22.03 -7.07
C LEU A 7 9.24 21.23 -6.48
N ASP A 8 8.78 20.20 -7.17
CA ASP A 8 7.72 19.32 -6.66
C ASP A 8 8.18 18.55 -5.42
N ALA A 9 9.41 18.03 -5.42
CA ALA A 9 9.99 17.39 -4.24
C ALA A 9 10.10 18.35 -3.05
N LEU A 10 10.48 19.61 -3.27
CA LEU A 10 10.53 20.64 -2.22
C LEU A 10 9.14 20.91 -1.63
N ARG A 11 8.13 21.11 -2.49
CA ARG A 11 6.72 21.29 -2.07
C ARG A 11 6.20 20.08 -1.31
N ALA A 12 6.54 18.88 -1.78
CA ALA A 12 6.12 17.63 -1.16
C ALA A 12 6.71 17.44 0.25
N ARG A 13 7.98 17.84 0.45
CA ARG A 13 8.63 17.82 1.78
C ARG A 13 8.03 18.87 2.72
N ALA A 14 7.76 20.08 2.22
CA ALA A 14 7.11 21.12 3.00
C ALA A 14 5.72 20.67 3.49
N ARG A 15 4.94 20.04 2.60
CA ARG A 15 3.64 19.44 2.95
C ARG A 15 3.75 18.32 3.97
N ALA A 16 4.73 17.43 3.83
CA ALA A 16 4.96 16.34 4.78
C ALA A 16 5.26 16.88 6.19
N ARG A 17 6.09 17.92 6.29
CA ARG A 17 6.37 18.61 7.56
C ARG A 17 5.12 19.26 8.16
N TRP A 18 4.30 19.91 7.33
CA TRP A 18 3.03 20.48 7.79
C TRP A 18 2.09 19.42 8.38
N LEU A 19 1.94 18.25 7.73
CA LEU A 19 1.14 17.15 8.26
C LEU A 19 1.70 16.61 9.58
N SER A 20 3.03 16.64 9.75
CA SER A 20 3.64 16.26 11.02
C SER A 20 3.23 17.17 12.19
N LEU A 21 3.13 18.48 11.94
CA LEU A 21 2.61 19.44 12.93
C LEU A 21 1.13 19.22 13.26
N LEU A 22 0.38 18.55 12.39
CA LEU A 22 -1.02 18.16 12.60
C LEU A 22 -1.17 16.77 13.24
N GLY A 23 -0.08 16.17 13.74
CA GLY A 23 -0.11 14.92 14.50
C GLY A 23 0.11 13.63 13.70
N LEU A 24 0.43 13.71 12.40
CA LEU A 24 0.88 12.56 11.63
C LEU A 24 2.35 12.24 11.97
N ALA A 25 2.70 10.98 12.22
CA ALA A 25 4.10 10.61 12.32
C ALA A 25 4.75 10.63 10.92
N VAL A 26 5.71 11.52 10.70
CA VAL A 26 6.36 11.70 9.38
C VAL A 26 7.88 11.68 9.56
N GLY A 27 8.53 10.71 8.93
CA GLY A 27 9.97 10.53 8.95
C GLY A 27 10.73 11.60 8.13
N ALA A 28 12.01 11.74 8.44
CA ALA A 28 12.89 12.68 7.75
C ALA A 28 12.93 12.44 6.23
N GLY A 29 12.79 13.52 5.45
CA GLY A 29 12.87 13.46 3.99
C GLY A 29 11.65 12.84 3.29
N ALA A 30 10.61 12.44 4.03
CA ALA A 30 9.35 11.98 3.46
C ALA A 30 8.73 13.05 2.55
N GLN A 31 8.00 12.59 1.54
CA GLN A 31 7.41 13.43 0.50
C GLN A 31 5.93 13.10 0.36
N VAL A 32 5.08 14.11 0.53
CA VAL A 32 3.65 14.01 0.27
C VAL A 32 3.33 14.96 -0.88
N HIS A 33 3.20 14.43 -2.09
CA HIS A 33 3.03 15.26 -3.29
C HIS A 33 1.67 16.00 -3.28
N PRO A 34 1.54 17.11 -4.03
CA PRO A 34 0.25 17.76 -4.24
C PRO A 34 -0.81 16.78 -4.77
N GLY A 35 -2.06 16.96 -4.32
CA GLY A 35 -3.17 16.09 -4.72
C GLY A 35 -3.36 14.81 -3.87
N VAL A 36 -2.35 14.40 -3.08
CA VAL A 36 -2.53 13.31 -2.10
C VAL A 36 -3.68 13.66 -1.15
N ARG A 37 -4.62 12.74 -0.92
CA ARG A 37 -5.69 12.87 0.06
C ARG A 37 -5.49 11.83 1.15
N LEU A 38 -5.09 12.28 2.33
CA LEU A 38 -4.84 11.43 3.50
C LEU A 38 -5.87 11.77 4.57
N ARG A 39 -6.82 10.86 4.81
CA ARG A 39 -7.67 10.86 6.00
C ARG A 39 -7.07 9.87 6.98
N HIS A 40 -6.67 10.34 8.14
CA HIS A 40 -5.93 9.55 9.11
C HIS A 40 -6.30 9.93 10.54
N GLY A 41 -6.17 8.96 11.45
CA GLY A 41 -6.23 9.17 12.90
C GLY A 41 -4.86 9.05 13.56
N GLU A 42 -4.87 8.94 14.88
CA GLU A 42 -3.67 8.68 15.69
C GLU A 42 -3.00 7.34 15.31
N GLY A 43 -1.67 7.33 15.34
CA GLY A 43 -0.88 6.13 15.04
C GLY A 43 -0.67 5.84 13.55
N CYS A 44 -1.10 6.74 12.66
CA CYS A 44 -0.70 6.68 11.25
C CYS A 44 0.71 7.25 11.05
N ALA A 45 1.47 6.64 10.14
CA ALA A 45 2.87 6.98 9.93
C ALA A 45 3.33 6.90 8.46
N ILE A 46 4.24 7.81 8.08
CA ILE A 46 5.00 7.77 6.84
C ILE A 46 6.48 7.75 7.20
N GLY A 47 7.19 6.69 6.84
CA GLY A 47 8.60 6.49 7.14
C GLY A 47 9.52 7.47 6.42
N GLU A 48 10.79 7.45 6.81
CA GLU A 48 11.82 8.31 6.25
C GLU A 48 11.98 8.12 4.74
N ARG A 49 12.22 9.21 4.01
CA ARG A 49 12.46 9.22 2.55
C ARG A 49 11.35 8.58 1.70
N SER A 50 10.24 8.18 2.31
CA SER A 50 9.10 7.58 1.61
C SER A 50 8.27 8.61 0.86
N ILE A 51 7.66 8.18 -0.24
CA ILE A 51 7.00 9.07 -1.19
C ILE A 51 5.56 8.63 -1.43
N LEU A 52 4.62 9.50 -1.09
CA LEU A 52 3.26 9.42 -1.60
C LEU A 52 3.15 10.33 -2.81
N TYR A 53 3.05 9.75 -4.00
CA TYR A 53 2.93 10.50 -5.24
C TYR A 53 1.53 11.09 -5.42
N ARG A 54 1.41 12.00 -6.39
CA ARG A 54 0.16 12.71 -6.69
C ARG A 54 -1.05 11.77 -6.82
N ASP A 55 -2.21 12.27 -6.42
CA ASP A 55 -3.49 11.58 -6.55
C ASP A 55 -3.62 10.26 -5.76
N VAL A 56 -2.66 9.95 -4.87
CA VAL A 56 -2.80 8.88 -3.87
C VAL A 56 -3.89 9.24 -2.87
N GLN A 57 -4.78 8.30 -2.58
CA GLN A 57 -5.86 8.42 -1.60
C GLN A 57 -5.70 7.36 -0.53
N VAL A 58 -5.63 7.78 0.73
CA VAL A 58 -5.57 6.89 1.89
C VAL A 58 -6.68 7.29 2.85
N LEU A 59 -7.53 6.33 3.18
CA LEU A 59 -8.66 6.48 4.09
C LEU A 59 -8.49 5.52 5.28
N ALA A 60 -7.80 6.00 6.32
CA ALA A 60 -7.72 5.38 7.63
C ALA A 60 -8.66 6.14 8.58
N THR A 61 -9.86 5.62 8.74
CA THR A 61 -10.97 6.26 9.46
C THR A 61 -11.39 5.41 10.66
N ALA A 62 -12.30 5.88 11.51
CA ALA A 62 -12.85 5.06 12.61
C ALA A 62 -11.77 4.38 13.49
N GLY A 63 -10.62 5.03 13.69
CA GLY A 63 -9.50 4.51 14.49
C GLY A 63 -8.52 3.58 13.76
N GLY A 64 -8.69 3.36 12.45
CA GLY A 64 -7.76 2.58 11.66
C GLY A 64 -6.38 3.21 11.51
N ARG A 65 -5.39 2.38 11.18
CA ARG A 65 -3.97 2.77 11.14
C ARG A 65 -3.33 2.45 9.80
N PHE A 66 -2.78 3.48 9.18
CA PHE A 66 -1.95 3.38 7.99
C PHE A 66 -0.49 3.60 8.37
N SER A 67 0.38 2.64 8.09
CA SER A 67 1.83 2.81 8.23
C SER A 67 2.56 2.38 6.98
N ILE A 68 3.46 3.21 6.49
CA ILE A 68 4.43 2.88 5.45
C ILE A 68 5.84 3.10 5.97
N GLY A 69 6.73 2.11 5.81
CA GLY A 69 8.12 2.13 6.26
C GLY A 69 8.99 3.14 5.51
N ARG A 70 10.30 3.08 5.73
CA ARG A 70 11.28 3.97 5.07
C ARG A 70 11.57 3.54 3.64
N ASP A 71 12.01 4.50 2.83
CA ASP A 71 12.45 4.27 1.44
C ASP A 71 11.39 3.58 0.56
N SER A 72 10.11 3.74 0.92
CA SER A 72 8.97 3.11 0.27
C SER A 72 8.15 4.14 -0.52
N HIS A 73 7.40 3.71 -1.53
CA HIS A 73 6.54 4.63 -2.28
C HIS A 73 5.21 4.05 -2.75
N LEU A 74 4.21 4.92 -2.82
CA LEU A 74 2.95 4.70 -3.53
C LEU A 74 2.93 5.58 -4.78
N ALA A 75 3.05 4.97 -5.96
CA ALA A 75 2.95 5.67 -7.23
C ALA A 75 1.54 6.25 -7.48
N PRO A 76 1.39 7.15 -8.48
CA PRO A 76 0.16 7.92 -8.65
C PRO A 76 -1.12 7.09 -8.77
N GLY A 77 -2.21 7.66 -8.25
CA GLY A 77 -3.56 7.11 -8.39
C GLY A 77 -3.84 5.88 -7.53
N ALA A 78 -2.99 5.56 -6.54
CA ALA A 78 -3.31 4.51 -5.57
C ALA A 78 -4.54 4.90 -4.74
N TYR A 79 -5.46 3.95 -4.55
CA TYR A 79 -6.59 4.05 -3.65
C TYR A 79 -6.44 3.02 -2.52
N VAL A 80 -6.41 3.50 -1.28
CA VAL A 80 -6.15 2.70 -0.09
C VAL A 80 -7.28 2.94 0.91
N LEU A 81 -8.17 1.96 1.05
CA LEU A 81 -9.23 1.94 2.06
C LEU A 81 -8.76 1.08 3.24
N VAL A 82 -8.41 1.73 4.35
CA VAL A 82 -8.01 1.07 5.58
C VAL A 82 -9.20 0.87 6.51
N GLY A 83 -10.20 1.76 6.48
CA GLY A 83 -11.33 1.66 7.41
C GLY A 83 -10.84 1.76 8.86
N ALA A 84 -11.43 0.96 9.75
CA ALA A 84 -11.05 0.80 11.15
C ALA A 84 -9.89 -0.20 11.39
N GLN A 85 -9.29 -0.74 10.32
CA GLN A 85 -8.33 -1.85 10.35
C GLN A 85 -6.90 -1.30 10.30
N ARG A 86 -5.92 -2.20 10.18
CA ARG A 86 -4.51 -1.84 10.08
C ARG A 86 -3.97 -2.21 8.71
N LEU A 87 -3.32 -1.24 8.07
CA LEU A 87 -2.44 -1.46 6.93
C LEU A 87 -1.00 -1.19 7.37
N LEU A 88 -0.17 -2.23 7.26
CA LEU A 88 1.26 -2.15 7.49
C LEU A 88 1.98 -2.39 6.17
N ILE A 89 2.82 -1.45 5.76
CA ILE A 89 3.74 -1.57 4.63
C ILE A 89 5.15 -1.40 5.16
N GLY A 90 6.03 -2.35 4.88
CA GLY A 90 7.41 -2.37 5.35
C GLY A 90 8.33 -1.34 4.68
N ASP A 91 9.62 -1.59 4.82
CA ASP A 91 10.70 -0.77 4.28
C ASP A 91 11.04 -1.19 2.84
N ASP A 92 11.59 -0.28 2.05
CA ASP A 92 12.07 -0.56 0.69
C ASP A 92 10.98 -1.13 -0.26
N VAL A 93 9.73 -0.68 -0.10
CA VAL A 93 8.58 -1.17 -0.87
C VAL A 93 8.29 -0.24 -2.06
N ALA A 94 8.24 -0.83 -3.26
CA ALA A 94 7.94 -0.14 -4.49
C ALA A 94 6.55 -0.53 -5.03
N ILE A 95 5.60 0.40 -5.01
CA ILE A 95 4.22 0.16 -5.47
C ILE A 95 3.95 0.99 -6.72
N GLY A 96 3.63 0.29 -7.81
CA GLY A 96 3.28 0.84 -9.11
C GLY A 96 1.94 1.58 -9.13
N PRO A 97 1.67 2.34 -10.21
CA PRO A 97 0.54 3.25 -10.27
C PRO A 97 -0.81 2.52 -10.28
N GLY A 98 -1.82 3.15 -9.70
CA GLY A 98 -3.20 2.64 -9.70
C GLY A 98 -3.44 1.43 -8.81
N LEU A 99 -2.65 1.23 -7.75
CA LEU A 99 -2.95 0.22 -6.72
C LEU A 99 -4.37 0.41 -6.17
N MET A 100 -5.11 -0.68 -6.01
CA MET A 100 -6.36 -0.70 -5.24
C MET A 100 -6.16 -1.58 -4.01
N LEU A 101 -6.19 -1.03 -2.80
CA LEU A 101 -5.99 -1.77 -1.56
C LEU A 101 -7.16 -1.57 -0.62
N PHE A 102 -7.68 -2.68 -0.09
CA PHE A 102 -8.83 -2.71 0.80
C PHE A 102 -8.54 -3.55 2.04
N CYS A 103 -8.67 -2.95 3.23
CA CYS A 103 -8.75 -3.68 4.50
C CYS A 103 -10.21 -3.99 4.89
N GLU A 104 -11.18 -3.37 4.19
CA GLU A 104 -12.60 -3.66 4.31
C GLU A 104 -13.30 -3.61 2.95
N SER A 105 -14.34 -4.43 2.78
CA SER A 105 -15.20 -4.47 1.59
C SER A 105 -16.56 -5.03 1.98
N ASN A 106 -17.57 -4.85 1.13
CA ASN A 106 -18.81 -5.61 1.27
C ASN A 106 -18.55 -7.12 1.21
N ALA A 107 -19.20 -7.86 2.09
CA ALA A 107 -19.23 -9.31 2.06
C ALA A 107 -20.41 -9.80 1.20
N VAL A 108 -20.25 -11.00 0.63
CA VAL A 108 -21.20 -11.63 -0.29
C VAL A 108 -21.64 -13.02 0.19
N GLN A 109 -21.48 -13.30 1.48
CA GLN A 109 -21.78 -14.61 2.08
C GLN A 109 -23.09 -14.54 2.89
N GLY A 110 -23.99 -15.50 2.67
CA GLY A 110 -25.29 -15.57 3.37
C GLY A 110 -26.44 -14.88 2.63
N GLU A 111 -27.60 -14.80 3.26
CA GLU A 111 -28.88 -14.41 2.61
C GLU A 111 -29.24 -12.92 2.73
N GLY A 112 -28.47 -12.11 3.47
CA GLY A 112 -28.77 -10.69 3.69
C GLY A 112 -28.35 -9.76 2.54
N LEU A 113 -28.66 -8.46 2.66
CA LEU A 113 -28.26 -7.44 1.68
C LEU A 113 -26.75 -7.18 1.75
N PHE A 114 -26.05 -7.26 0.60
CA PHE A 114 -24.59 -7.01 0.55
C PHE A 114 -24.17 -5.65 1.10
N ARG A 115 -25.00 -4.60 0.95
CA ARG A 115 -24.74 -3.25 1.51
C ARG A 115 -24.71 -3.20 3.05
N GLN A 116 -25.16 -4.26 3.72
CA GLN A 116 -25.22 -4.38 5.18
C GLN A 116 -24.21 -5.40 5.73
N GLN A 117 -23.46 -6.07 4.86
CA GLN A 117 -22.48 -7.08 5.23
C GLN A 117 -21.08 -6.61 4.87
N TYR A 118 -20.13 -6.82 5.77
CA TYR A 118 -18.75 -6.37 5.59
C TYR A 118 -17.79 -7.52 5.88
N ARG A 119 -16.74 -7.61 5.06
CA ARG A 119 -15.53 -8.38 5.36
C ARG A 119 -14.44 -7.37 5.65
N ALA A 120 -13.86 -7.47 6.84
CA ALA A 120 -12.78 -6.61 7.28
C ALA A 120 -11.64 -7.43 7.88
N ALA A 121 -10.42 -7.12 7.49
CA ALA A 121 -9.22 -7.73 8.02
C ALA A 121 -8.01 -6.86 7.70
N ASP A 122 -7.03 -6.88 8.60
CA ASP A 122 -5.76 -6.19 8.42
C ASP A 122 -5.05 -6.67 7.15
N VAL A 123 -4.26 -5.78 6.55
CA VAL A 123 -3.39 -6.09 5.42
C VAL A 123 -1.94 -5.84 5.83
N HIS A 124 -1.09 -6.81 5.54
CA HIS A 124 0.34 -6.73 5.83
C HIS A 124 1.15 -6.87 4.55
N ILE A 125 2.03 -5.92 4.29
CA ILE A 125 3.02 -5.94 3.23
C ILE A 125 4.39 -5.81 3.89
N GLY A 126 5.23 -6.83 3.72
CA GLY A 126 6.58 -6.89 4.24
C GLY A 126 7.53 -5.88 3.59
N SER A 127 8.83 -6.09 3.76
CA SER A 127 9.90 -5.23 3.26
C SER A 127 10.51 -5.77 1.97
N ASN A 128 11.11 -4.87 1.17
CA ASN A 128 11.68 -5.18 -0.14
C ASN A 128 10.67 -5.88 -1.06
N VAL A 129 9.47 -5.29 -1.17
CA VAL A 129 8.36 -5.80 -2.00
C VAL A 129 8.19 -4.92 -3.23
N PHE A 130 8.00 -5.55 -4.39
CA PHE A 130 7.57 -4.86 -5.61
C PHE A 130 6.12 -5.22 -5.95
N ILE A 131 5.27 -4.22 -6.08
CA ILE A 131 3.88 -4.39 -6.53
C ILE A 131 3.72 -3.67 -7.87
N GLY A 132 3.40 -4.42 -8.92
CA GLY A 132 3.18 -3.87 -10.26
C GLY A 132 1.98 -2.94 -10.36
N ALA A 133 1.84 -2.30 -11.52
CA ALA A 133 0.73 -1.39 -11.79
C ALA A 133 -0.63 -2.10 -11.68
N ARG A 134 -1.64 -1.39 -11.17
CA ARG A 134 -3.05 -1.84 -11.11
C ARG A 134 -3.26 -3.20 -10.43
N VAL A 135 -2.44 -3.51 -9.43
CA VAL A 135 -2.69 -4.65 -8.55
C VAL A 135 -3.83 -4.30 -7.58
N THR A 136 -4.68 -5.29 -7.29
CA THR A 136 -5.71 -5.20 -6.25
C THR A 136 -5.32 -6.07 -5.06
N VAL A 137 -5.31 -5.50 -3.85
CA VAL A 137 -5.04 -6.22 -2.59
C VAL A 137 -6.31 -6.22 -1.75
N LEU A 138 -6.78 -7.42 -1.39
CA LEU A 138 -8.05 -7.63 -0.68
C LEU A 138 -7.88 -7.77 0.84
N PRO A 139 -8.96 -7.64 1.63
CA PRO A 139 -8.89 -7.76 3.08
C PRO A 139 -8.25 -9.07 3.53
N GLY A 140 -7.34 -8.99 4.50
CA GLY A 140 -6.64 -10.16 5.06
C GLY A 140 -5.43 -10.64 4.24
N ALA A 141 -5.06 -9.93 3.18
CA ALA A 141 -3.87 -10.26 2.41
C ALA A 141 -2.59 -10.07 3.23
N VAL A 142 -1.66 -11.01 3.08
CA VAL A 142 -0.32 -10.96 3.67
C VAL A 142 0.70 -11.16 2.56
N ILE A 143 1.48 -10.12 2.27
CA ILE A 143 2.60 -10.19 1.33
C ILE A 143 3.87 -10.21 2.19
N GLU A 144 4.60 -11.32 2.19
CA GLU A 144 5.84 -11.43 2.96
C GLU A 144 6.98 -10.61 2.33
N ASP A 145 8.12 -10.58 3.01
CA ASP A 145 9.32 -9.87 2.54
C ASP A 145 9.82 -10.45 1.20
N ARG A 146 10.49 -9.63 0.38
CA ARG A 146 11.12 -10.08 -0.88
C ARG A 146 10.12 -10.77 -1.82
N VAL A 147 8.97 -10.16 -2.03
CA VAL A 147 7.94 -10.61 -2.98
C VAL A 147 7.83 -9.64 -4.14
N ALA A 148 7.63 -10.18 -5.35
CA ALA A 148 7.19 -9.39 -6.49
C ALA A 148 5.77 -9.78 -6.88
N VAL A 149 4.93 -8.81 -7.23
CA VAL A 149 3.58 -9.01 -7.74
C VAL A 149 3.48 -8.37 -9.11
N ALA A 150 3.19 -9.17 -10.13
CA ALA A 150 3.01 -8.71 -11.49
C ALA A 150 1.81 -7.75 -11.59
N ALA A 151 1.84 -6.87 -12.59
CA ALA A 151 0.76 -5.94 -12.87
C ALA A 151 -0.59 -6.66 -13.05
N HIS A 152 -1.69 -5.98 -12.73
CA HIS A 152 -3.06 -6.50 -12.86
C HIS A 152 -3.41 -7.74 -12.01
N ALA A 153 -2.57 -8.12 -11.03
CA ALA A 153 -2.88 -9.24 -10.15
C ALA A 153 -3.92 -8.90 -9.07
N VAL A 154 -4.60 -9.92 -8.53
CA VAL A 154 -5.51 -9.79 -7.37
C VAL A 154 -4.99 -10.65 -6.21
N VAL A 155 -4.55 -10.01 -5.14
CA VAL A 155 -4.03 -10.67 -3.94
C VAL A 155 -5.15 -10.88 -2.93
N SER A 156 -5.51 -12.14 -2.68
CA SER A 156 -6.64 -12.53 -1.81
C SER A 156 -6.27 -13.43 -0.63
N GLY A 157 -4.97 -13.53 -0.31
CA GLY A 157 -4.43 -14.39 0.74
C GLY A 157 -2.96 -14.12 1.01
N ARG A 158 -2.21 -15.16 1.38
CA ARG A 158 -0.78 -15.05 1.71
C ARG A 158 0.10 -15.28 0.47
N LEU A 159 1.10 -14.42 0.27
CA LEU A 159 2.16 -14.55 -0.71
C LEU A 159 3.48 -14.80 0.02
N ALA A 160 4.11 -15.94 -0.25
CA ALA A 160 5.35 -16.37 0.40
C ALA A 160 6.58 -15.63 -0.16
N SER A 161 7.55 -15.35 0.71
CA SER A 161 8.82 -14.72 0.35
C SER A 161 9.57 -15.40 -0.80
N GLY A 162 10.23 -14.61 -1.64
CA GLY A 162 11.14 -15.11 -2.67
C GLY A 162 10.49 -15.45 -4.01
N TRP A 163 9.24 -15.06 -4.22
CA TRP A 163 8.47 -15.41 -5.42
C TRP A 163 7.97 -14.18 -6.19
N LEU A 164 7.82 -14.37 -7.50
CA LEU A 164 6.97 -13.54 -8.35
C LEU A 164 5.58 -14.16 -8.42
N TYR A 165 4.55 -13.38 -8.08
CA TYR A 165 3.15 -13.75 -8.19
C TYR A 165 2.45 -12.98 -9.32
N GLY A 166 1.41 -13.55 -9.91
CA GLY A 166 0.56 -12.86 -10.87
C GLY A 166 -0.79 -13.55 -11.08
N GLY A 167 -1.71 -12.87 -11.78
CA GLY A 167 -3.06 -13.36 -12.05
C GLY A 167 -4.12 -12.94 -11.02
N ALA A 168 -5.37 -13.34 -11.27
CA ALA A 168 -6.53 -13.00 -10.45
C ALA A 168 -7.39 -14.25 -10.21
N PRO A 169 -7.27 -14.93 -9.05
CA PRO A 169 -6.39 -14.60 -7.93
C PRO A 169 -4.89 -14.85 -8.23
N ALA A 170 -4.02 -14.14 -7.52
CA ALA A 170 -2.58 -14.24 -7.69
C ALA A 170 -2.07 -15.65 -7.36
N ARG A 171 -1.19 -16.17 -8.20
CA ARG A 171 -0.51 -17.46 -8.08
C ARG A 171 0.98 -17.28 -8.30
N ALA A 172 1.78 -18.12 -7.66
CA ALA A 172 3.22 -18.10 -7.86
C ALA A 172 3.53 -18.45 -9.32
N LEU A 173 4.37 -17.64 -9.96
CA LEU A 173 4.79 -17.81 -11.35
C LEU A 173 6.19 -18.39 -11.43
N ARG A 174 7.11 -17.86 -10.61
CA ARG A 174 8.49 -18.34 -10.50
C ARG A 174 9.18 -17.81 -9.25
N ARG A 175 10.31 -18.42 -8.88
CA ARG A 175 11.20 -17.88 -7.85
C ARG A 175 11.96 -16.66 -8.33
N LEU A 176 12.28 -15.76 -7.42
CA LEU A 176 13.09 -14.56 -7.69
C LEU A 176 14.58 -14.89 -7.82
N ASP A 177 15.05 -15.94 -7.15
CA ASP A 177 16.43 -16.44 -7.25
C ASP A 177 16.72 -17.22 -8.55
N GLY A 178 15.70 -17.45 -9.37
CA GLY A 178 15.82 -18.17 -10.65
C GLY A 178 15.83 -19.69 -10.52
N ALA A 179 15.65 -20.26 -9.32
CA ALA A 179 15.50 -21.71 -9.15
C ALA A 179 14.12 -22.20 -9.63
N GLU A 180 14.08 -23.45 -10.08
CA GLU A 180 12.84 -24.11 -10.52
C GLU A 180 12.00 -24.63 -9.34
N GLY A 181 10.68 -24.69 -9.53
CA GLY A 181 9.71 -25.22 -8.56
C GLY A 181 8.53 -24.26 -8.31
N LEU A 182 7.54 -24.73 -7.54
CA LEU A 182 6.43 -23.94 -6.99
C LEU A 182 6.55 -23.86 -5.46
N PRO A 183 5.96 -22.85 -4.79
CA PRO A 183 5.96 -22.80 -3.33
C PRO A 183 5.22 -24.02 -2.77
N ALA A 184 5.69 -24.51 -1.62
CA ALA A 184 5.04 -25.58 -0.85
C ALA A 184 3.70 -25.12 -0.28
#